data_AF-A0A8J7PG25-F1
#
_entry.id   AF-A0A8J7PG25-F1
#
_cell.length_a   1.000
_cell.length_b   1.000
_cell.length_c   1.000
_cell.angle_alpha   90.00
_cell.angle_beta   90.00
_cell.angle_gamma   90.00
#
_symmetry.space_group_name_H-M   'P 1'
#
loop_
_entity.id
_entity.type
_entity.pdbx_description
1 polymer ?
#
loop_
_entity_poly.entity_id
_entity_poly.type
_entity_poly.pdbx_seq_one_letter_code
_entity_poly.pdbx_strand_id
1 'polypeptide(L)'
;MSFSKIKLLAGFSAFALFFSLNEPAQAGRFRTSGAKGALSGYAQQGQYGARAGMSGVAYGQGAAAARAARFQGPNGGAAARAGFSAAGAQGLLHASGSGGNTANGGSWQRGGGTLIKKGEGGAHQSAFSGTTGGGGSLSRQGEWQYKNGEGGTAQRGFQVSGAGGGSAVGYKTNQYDAQTGTGTSTRGRDYNTASGESYGYDASTSYTKGQGFTTTVDTQNKSDYTVQYQKGSKPVVQTTGAPPATSPAP
;
A
#
# COMPACT_ATOMS: atom_id res chain seq x y z
N MET A 1 49.26 17.71 55.50
CA MET A 1 48.70 17.40 56.84
C MET A 1 47.20 17.14 56.71
N SER A 2 46.76 16.05 57.32
CA SER A 2 45.41 15.70 57.83
C SER A 2 44.18 15.60 56.92
N PHE A 3 43.55 14.43 57.04
CA PHE A 3 42.22 13.99 56.62
C PHE A 3 41.08 14.76 57.30
N SER A 4 39.90 14.87 56.66
CA SER A 4 38.66 14.16 57.08
C SER A 4 37.33 14.72 56.51
N LYS A 5 36.54 13.77 55.99
CA LYS A 5 35.09 13.49 56.21
C LYS A 5 33.98 14.42 55.66
N ILE A 6 33.26 13.85 54.66
CA ILE A 6 31.80 13.55 54.57
C ILE A 6 30.79 14.65 54.95
N LYS A 7 29.89 14.98 54.01
CA LYS A 7 28.42 14.91 54.20
C LYS A 7 27.67 14.87 52.85
N LEU A 8 26.82 13.85 52.73
CA LEU A 8 25.77 13.67 51.74
C LEU A 8 24.64 14.67 52.03
N LEU A 9 24.14 15.40 51.03
CA LEU A 9 22.73 15.85 51.04
C LEU A 9 22.22 16.17 49.64
N ALA A 10 20.98 15.74 49.41
CA ALA A 10 20.21 15.77 48.19
C ALA A 10 19.99 17.18 47.61
N GLY A 11 19.92 17.25 46.27
CA GLY A 11 19.48 18.43 45.53
C GLY A 11 18.62 17.99 44.35
N PHE A 12 17.31 18.05 44.57
CA PHE A 12 16.23 17.66 43.67
C PHE A 12 16.30 18.32 42.28
N SER A 13 16.05 17.49 41.27
CA SER A 13 15.36 17.74 40.01
C SER A 13 14.98 19.18 39.68
N ALA A 14 15.67 19.76 38.70
CA ALA A 14 15.10 20.83 37.89
C ALA A 14 14.04 20.20 36.95
N PHE A 15 12.82 20.08 37.46
CA PHE A 15 11.65 19.76 36.67
C PHE A 15 11.39 20.97 35.75
N ALA A 16 11.87 20.91 34.52
CA ALA A 16 11.51 21.86 33.49
C ALA A 16 10.03 21.64 33.15
N LEU A 17 9.14 22.34 33.87
CA LEU A 17 7.75 22.53 33.48
C LEU A 17 7.75 23.38 32.19
N PHE A 18 7.85 22.70 31.05
CA PHE A 18 7.39 23.26 29.79
C PHE A 18 5.88 23.39 29.85
N PHE A 19 5.40 24.54 30.33
CA PHE A 19 4.08 25.01 29.94
C PHE A 19 4.14 25.36 28.45
N SER A 20 3.80 24.38 27.60
CA SER A 20 3.40 24.73 26.24
C SER A 20 2.09 25.50 26.38
N LEU A 21 2.17 26.82 26.16
CA LEU A 21 1.02 27.66 25.83
C LEU A 21 0.38 27.03 24.59
N ASN A 22 -0.62 26.19 24.79
CA ASN A 22 -1.44 25.64 23.71
C ASN A 22 -2.13 26.83 23.03
N GLU A 23 -1.64 27.24 21.87
CA GLU A 23 -2.41 28.12 20.99
C GLU A 23 -3.78 27.46 20.74
N PRO A 24 -4.89 28.21 20.81
CA PRO A 24 -6.21 27.64 20.55
C PRO A 24 -6.24 27.04 19.15
N ALA A 25 -6.84 25.85 19.02
CA ALA A 25 -7.04 25.20 17.75
C ALA A 25 -7.79 26.15 16.79
N GLN A 26 -7.07 26.71 15.81
CA GLN A 26 -7.67 27.62 14.83
C GLN A 26 -8.40 26.80 13.76
N ALA A 27 -9.70 27.01 13.63
CA ALA A 27 -10.53 26.35 12.63
C ALA A 27 -11.30 27.38 11.79
N GLY A 28 -10.86 27.59 10.55
CA GLY A 28 -11.59 28.33 9.55
C GLY A 28 -12.44 27.39 8.70
N ARG A 29 -13.69 27.76 8.43
CA ARG A 29 -14.57 27.05 7.50
C ARG A 29 -15.34 28.07 6.68
N PHE A 30 -15.55 27.78 5.40
CA PHE A 30 -16.49 28.51 4.58
C PHE A 30 -17.35 27.53 3.78
N ARG A 31 -18.59 27.94 3.52
CA ARG A 31 -19.51 27.25 2.64
C ARG A 31 -20.31 28.30 1.89
N THR A 32 -20.44 28.12 0.59
CA THR A 32 -21.32 28.91 -0.27
C THR A 32 -22.05 27.96 -1.20
N SER A 33 -23.33 28.22 -1.45
CA SER A 33 -24.17 27.42 -2.32
C SER A 33 -25.10 28.33 -3.11
N GLY A 34 -25.39 27.94 -4.34
CA GLY A 34 -26.34 28.61 -5.21
C GLY A 34 -26.97 27.64 -6.20
N ALA A 35 -27.78 28.17 -7.11
CA ALA A 35 -28.56 27.36 -8.05
C ALA A 35 -27.72 26.41 -8.93
N LYS A 36 -26.44 26.73 -9.17
CA LYS A 36 -25.55 25.96 -10.05
C LYS A 36 -24.58 25.04 -9.28
N GLY A 37 -24.54 25.09 -7.96
CA GLY A 37 -23.59 24.29 -7.20
C GLY A 37 -23.29 24.80 -5.80
N ALA A 38 -22.31 24.17 -5.16
CA ALA A 38 -21.80 24.54 -3.85
C ALA A 38 -20.27 24.47 -3.80
N LEU A 39 -19.67 25.34 -3.02
CA LEU A 39 -18.25 25.35 -2.70
C LEU A 39 -18.07 25.36 -1.19
N SER A 40 -17.14 24.56 -0.69
CA SER A 40 -16.77 24.54 0.71
C SER A 40 -15.26 24.47 0.87
N GLY A 41 -14.77 25.02 1.96
CA GLY A 41 -13.38 24.84 2.36
C GLY A 41 -13.22 24.86 3.86
N TYR A 42 -12.13 24.30 4.30
CA TYR A 42 -11.73 24.28 5.70
C TYR A 42 -10.23 24.43 5.82
N ALA A 43 -9.80 25.06 6.92
CA ALA A 43 -8.46 25.06 7.42
C ALA A 43 -8.55 24.80 8.93
N GLN A 44 -7.81 23.81 9.43
CA GLN A 44 -7.81 23.46 10.84
C GLN A 44 -6.38 23.21 11.30
N GLN A 45 -5.98 23.87 12.37
CA GLN A 45 -4.73 23.63 13.08
C GLN A 45 -5.06 23.13 14.48
N GLY A 46 -4.35 22.07 14.89
CA GLY A 46 -4.40 21.54 16.25
C GLY A 46 -3.00 21.19 16.73
N GLN A 47 -2.91 20.71 17.97
CA GLN A 47 -1.66 20.44 18.68
C GLN A 47 -0.65 19.59 17.88
N TYR A 48 -1.13 18.61 17.11
CA TYR A 48 -0.29 17.65 16.40
C TYR A 48 -0.38 17.75 14.88
N GLY A 49 -0.89 18.86 14.34
CA GLY A 49 -0.91 19.04 12.89
C GLY A 49 -1.87 20.08 12.36
N ALA A 50 -1.79 20.29 11.05
CA ALA A 50 -2.67 21.17 10.31
C ALA A 50 -3.25 20.44 9.09
N ARG A 51 -4.51 20.74 8.76
CA ARG A 51 -5.19 20.23 7.57
C ARG A 51 -5.97 21.32 6.89
N ALA A 52 -5.95 21.31 5.57
CA ALA A 52 -6.75 22.19 4.75
C ALA A 52 -7.38 21.40 3.60
N GLY A 53 -8.49 21.91 3.10
CA GLY A 53 -9.11 21.35 1.93
C GLY A 53 -10.20 22.24 1.38
N MET A 54 -10.52 22.02 0.12
CA MET A 54 -11.62 22.64 -0.58
C MET A 54 -12.34 21.61 -1.43
N SER A 55 -13.65 21.77 -1.58
CA SER A 55 -14.46 20.97 -2.47
C SER A 55 -15.53 21.82 -3.13
N GLY A 56 -15.80 21.54 -4.39
CA GLY A 56 -16.86 22.14 -5.17
C GLY A 56 -17.73 21.07 -5.81
N VAL A 57 -19.03 21.33 -5.91
CA VAL A 57 -20.00 20.54 -6.66
C VAL A 57 -20.68 21.47 -7.64
N ALA A 58 -20.70 21.12 -8.92
CA ALA A 58 -21.54 21.73 -9.93
C ALA A 58 -22.69 20.76 -10.24
N TYR A 59 -23.93 21.15 -9.91
CA TYR A 59 -25.08 20.25 -10.01
C TYR A 59 -25.28 19.78 -11.46
N GLY A 60 -25.38 18.46 -11.64
CA GLY A 60 -25.48 17.82 -12.96
C GLY A 60 -24.16 17.71 -13.74
N GLN A 61 -23.07 18.34 -13.30
CA GLN A 61 -21.78 18.34 -13.99
C GLN A 61 -20.72 17.50 -13.27
N GLY A 62 -20.67 17.58 -11.93
CA GLY A 62 -19.72 16.82 -11.14
C GLY A 62 -19.28 17.49 -9.84
N ALA A 63 -18.25 16.94 -9.22
CA ALA A 63 -17.62 17.43 -8.01
C ALA A 63 -16.10 17.35 -8.13
N ALA A 64 -15.40 18.28 -7.49
CA ALA A 64 -13.96 18.26 -7.34
C ALA A 64 -13.58 18.58 -5.90
N ALA A 65 -12.48 18.01 -5.42
CA ALA A 65 -11.95 18.28 -4.10
C ALA A 65 -10.43 18.19 -4.09
N ALA A 66 -9.79 19.05 -3.32
CA ALA A 66 -8.38 19.01 -2.99
C ALA A 66 -8.21 19.06 -1.48
N ARG A 67 -7.27 18.29 -0.94
CA ARG A 67 -6.98 18.25 0.49
C ARG A 67 -5.50 18.07 0.73
N ALA A 68 -5.01 18.69 1.79
CA ALA A 68 -3.67 18.50 2.31
C ALA A 68 -3.69 18.45 3.84
N ALA A 69 -2.75 17.71 4.43
CA ALA A 69 -2.50 17.75 5.86
C ALA A 69 -1.03 17.48 6.16
N ARG A 70 -0.56 18.04 7.27
CA ARG A 70 0.72 17.76 7.90
C ARG A 70 0.48 17.42 9.37
N PHE A 71 1.25 16.49 9.90
CA PHE A 71 1.16 15.98 11.26
C PHE A 71 2.56 15.91 11.84
N GLN A 72 2.68 16.30 13.10
CA GLN A 72 3.90 16.16 13.90
C GLN A 72 3.49 15.54 15.22
N GLY A 73 3.94 14.32 15.48
CA GLY A 73 3.68 13.59 16.69
C GLY A 73 4.56 14.08 17.85
N PRO A 74 4.13 13.84 19.11
CA PRO A 74 4.87 14.27 20.30
C PRO A 74 6.26 13.63 20.41
N ASN A 75 6.44 12.44 19.83
CA ASN A 75 7.68 11.67 19.90
C ASN A 75 8.56 11.86 18.65
N GLY A 76 8.41 12.96 17.90
CA GLY A 76 9.28 13.30 16.76
C GLY A 76 8.88 12.73 15.39
N GLY A 77 7.91 11.81 15.33
CA GLY A 77 7.38 11.32 14.06
C GLY A 77 6.61 12.41 13.29
N ALA A 78 6.76 12.45 11.97
CA ALA A 78 6.11 13.43 11.10
C ALA A 78 5.40 12.74 9.94
N ALA A 79 4.28 13.28 9.47
CA ALA A 79 3.62 12.78 8.27
C ALA A 79 2.92 13.90 7.50
N ALA A 80 2.88 13.78 6.18
CA ALA A 80 2.11 14.66 5.32
C ALA A 80 1.26 13.83 4.34
N ARG A 81 0.15 14.42 3.90
CA ARG A 81 -0.67 13.86 2.83
C ARG A 81 -1.24 14.97 1.97
N ALA A 82 -1.40 14.68 0.69
CA ALA A 82 -2.11 15.53 -0.25
C ALA A 82 -2.94 14.66 -1.19
N GLY A 83 -4.01 15.22 -1.73
CA GLY A 83 -4.77 14.54 -2.76
C GLY A 83 -5.81 15.42 -3.40
N PHE A 84 -6.17 14.99 -4.60
CA PHE A 84 -7.19 15.60 -5.43
C PHE A 84 -8.16 14.52 -5.91
N SER A 85 -9.40 14.90 -6.13
CA SER A 85 -10.41 14.05 -6.75
C SER A 85 -11.34 14.91 -7.59
N ALA A 86 -11.69 14.44 -8.77
CA ALA A 86 -12.77 14.97 -9.57
C ALA A 86 -13.64 13.81 -10.07
N ALA A 87 -14.95 14.00 -10.03
CA ALA A 87 -15.92 13.06 -10.57
C ALA A 87 -16.98 13.85 -11.34
N GLY A 88 -17.40 13.37 -12.49
CA GLY A 88 -18.41 14.04 -13.31
C GLY A 88 -18.99 13.10 -14.36
N ALA A 89 -19.73 13.67 -15.32
CA ALA A 89 -20.41 12.90 -16.36
C ALA A 89 -19.47 11.97 -17.17
N GLN A 90 -18.20 12.39 -17.33
CA GLN A 90 -17.18 11.67 -18.10
C GLN A 90 -16.41 10.61 -17.29
N GLY A 91 -16.59 10.57 -15.96
CA GLY A 91 -15.96 9.59 -15.09
C GLY A 91 -15.27 10.21 -13.87
N LEU A 92 -14.17 9.59 -13.42
CA LEU A 92 -13.49 9.91 -12.17
C LEU A 92 -11.98 10.02 -12.38
N LEU A 93 -11.39 11.05 -11.78
CA LEU A 93 -9.95 11.20 -11.61
C LEU A 93 -9.67 11.33 -10.11
N HIS A 94 -8.77 10.52 -9.59
CA HIS A 94 -8.32 10.59 -8.21
C HIS A 94 -6.80 10.49 -8.19
N ALA A 95 -6.15 11.30 -7.36
CA ALA A 95 -4.74 11.13 -7.06
C ALA A 95 -4.50 11.49 -5.60
N SER A 96 -3.73 10.67 -4.89
CA SER A 96 -3.31 11.03 -3.54
C SER A 96 -1.94 10.47 -3.22
N GLY A 97 -1.26 11.17 -2.32
CA GLY A 97 0.04 10.80 -1.79
C GLY A 97 0.11 11.08 -0.30
N SER A 98 0.91 10.30 0.41
CA SER A 98 1.25 10.56 1.79
C SER A 98 2.60 9.95 2.11
N GLY A 99 3.33 10.58 3.01
CA GLY A 99 4.62 10.07 3.47
C GLY A 99 4.95 10.63 4.84
N GLY A 100 6.00 10.11 5.46
CA GLY A 100 6.39 10.53 6.78
C GLY A 100 7.58 9.77 7.34
N ASN A 101 8.02 10.22 8.49
CA ASN A 101 9.05 9.59 9.30
C ASN A 101 8.46 9.13 10.63
N THR A 102 8.92 7.98 11.12
CA THR A 102 8.56 7.49 12.45
C THR A 102 9.52 8.07 13.49
N ALA A 103 9.06 8.11 14.75
CA ALA A 103 9.89 8.52 15.89
C ALA A 103 11.21 7.73 15.98
N ASN A 104 11.17 6.46 15.58
CA ASN A 104 12.28 5.54 15.69
C ASN A 104 13.14 5.49 14.41
N GLY A 105 13.17 6.56 13.59
CA GLY A 105 14.09 6.70 12.46
C GLY A 105 13.71 5.99 11.15
N GLY A 106 12.52 5.38 11.06
CA GLY A 106 12.01 4.84 9.79
C GLY A 106 11.35 5.92 8.93
N SER A 107 11.28 5.72 7.61
CA SER A 107 10.53 6.60 6.70
C SER A 107 9.56 5.81 5.83
N TRP A 108 8.55 6.47 5.27
CA TRP A 108 7.63 5.84 4.34
C TRP A 108 7.02 6.87 3.40
N GLN A 109 6.61 6.39 2.25
CA GLN A 109 5.82 7.11 1.27
C GLN A 109 4.85 6.15 0.60
N ARG A 110 3.70 6.66 0.22
CA ARG A 110 2.72 5.97 -0.62
C ARG A 110 2.02 6.97 -1.49
N GLY A 111 1.59 6.52 -2.64
CA GLY A 111 0.74 7.30 -3.50
C GLY A 111 0.03 6.43 -4.50
N GLY A 112 -0.90 7.03 -5.20
CA GLY A 112 -1.57 6.40 -6.31
C GLY A 112 -2.56 7.31 -6.98
N GLY A 113 -2.92 6.92 -8.20
CA GLY A 113 -3.90 7.57 -9.01
C GLY A 113 -4.91 6.58 -9.55
N THR A 114 -6.13 7.05 -9.79
CA THR A 114 -7.19 6.31 -10.48
C THR A 114 -7.79 7.22 -11.52
N LEU A 115 -7.93 6.71 -12.74
CA LEU A 115 -8.71 7.34 -13.80
C LEU A 115 -9.77 6.34 -14.25
N ILE A 116 -11.03 6.75 -14.27
CA ILE A 116 -12.14 5.99 -14.82
C ILE A 116 -12.80 6.89 -15.85
N LYS A 117 -12.96 6.38 -17.06
CA LYS A 117 -13.72 7.01 -18.13
C LYS A 117 -15.03 6.26 -18.30
N LYS A 118 -16.16 6.96 -18.20
CA LYS A 118 -17.48 6.36 -18.32
C LYS A 118 -17.61 5.69 -19.68
N GLY A 119 -18.09 4.45 -19.70
CA GLY A 119 -18.31 3.69 -20.95
C GLY A 119 -17.02 3.13 -21.58
N GLU A 120 -15.85 3.69 -21.33
CA GLU A 120 -14.58 3.19 -21.88
C GLU A 120 -13.90 2.19 -20.93
N GLY A 121 -13.67 2.53 -19.67
CA GLY A 121 -12.83 1.72 -18.80
C GLY A 121 -12.16 2.52 -17.70
N GLY A 122 -11.08 1.98 -17.12
CA GLY A 122 -10.33 2.69 -16.11
C GLY A 122 -8.96 2.08 -15.85
N ALA A 123 -8.11 2.85 -15.20
CA ALA A 123 -6.81 2.44 -14.74
C ALA A 123 -6.53 2.98 -13.34
N HIS A 124 -5.69 2.27 -12.61
CA HIS A 124 -5.19 2.65 -11.31
C HIS A 124 -3.73 2.24 -11.20
N GLN A 125 -2.95 3.07 -10.53
CA GLN A 125 -1.59 2.76 -10.14
C GLN A 125 -1.37 3.24 -8.71
N SER A 126 -0.66 2.45 -7.92
CA SER A 126 -0.25 2.82 -6.58
C SER A 126 1.10 2.22 -6.23
N ALA A 127 1.80 2.91 -5.33
CA ALA A 127 3.05 2.46 -4.79
C ALA A 127 3.13 2.79 -3.30
N PHE A 128 3.91 2.00 -2.59
CA PHE A 128 4.37 2.24 -1.22
C PHE A 128 5.86 1.92 -1.18
N SER A 129 6.64 2.73 -0.48
CA SER A 129 7.98 2.36 -0.03
C SER A 129 8.19 2.84 1.38
N GLY A 130 8.99 2.12 2.16
CA GLY A 130 9.33 2.54 3.50
C GLY A 130 10.44 1.73 4.12
N THR A 131 11.00 2.28 5.19
CA THR A 131 12.07 1.73 5.99
C THR A 131 11.71 1.76 7.47
N THR A 132 12.31 0.87 8.24
CA THR A 132 12.34 0.95 9.71
C THR A 132 13.69 1.54 10.13
N GLY A 133 13.76 2.19 11.29
CA GLY A 133 15.07 2.67 11.79
C GLY A 133 16.03 1.55 12.16
N GLY A 134 15.56 0.31 12.24
CA GLY A 134 16.40 -0.88 12.37
C GLY A 134 16.96 -1.40 11.04
N GLY A 135 16.73 -0.72 9.90
CA GLY A 135 17.31 -1.08 8.60
C GLY A 135 16.46 -2.02 7.74
N GLY A 136 15.25 -2.38 8.18
CA GLY A 136 14.31 -3.11 7.33
C GLY A 136 13.68 -2.20 6.27
N SER A 137 13.29 -2.76 5.12
CA SER A 137 12.60 -2.04 4.05
C SER A 137 11.42 -2.83 3.49
N LEU A 138 10.42 -2.12 2.97
CA LEU A 138 9.26 -2.65 2.27
C LEU A 138 8.95 -1.77 1.07
N SER A 139 8.82 -2.37 -0.09
CA SER A 139 8.27 -1.77 -1.30
C SER A 139 7.03 -2.54 -1.73
N ARG A 140 5.99 -1.86 -2.19
CA ARG A 140 4.80 -2.45 -2.82
C ARG A 140 4.40 -1.61 -4.01
N GLN A 141 3.94 -2.28 -5.06
CA GLN A 141 3.37 -1.62 -6.22
C GLN A 141 2.11 -2.37 -6.64
N GLY A 142 1.16 -1.65 -7.21
CA GLY A 142 -0.07 -2.25 -7.68
C GLY A 142 -0.70 -1.40 -8.76
N GLU A 143 -1.09 -2.06 -9.85
CA GLU A 143 -1.80 -1.46 -10.95
C GLU A 143 -2.94 -2.35 -11.40
N TRP A 144 -3.96 -1.72 -11.95
CA TRP A 144 -4.98 -2.41 -12.72
C TRP A 144 -5.46 -1.51 -13.84
N GLN A 145 -5.90 -2.12 -14.92
CA GLN A 145 -6.57 -1.44 -16.01
C GLN A 145 -7.64 -2.35 -16.59
N TYR A 146 -8.72 -1.75 -17.10
CA TYR A 146 -9.75 -2.48 -17.79
C TYR A 146 -10.38 -1.61 -18.87
N LYS A 147 -10.94 -2.28 -19.87
CA LYS A 147 -11.79 -1.69 -20.91
C LYS A 147 -13.13 -2.41 -20.92
N ASN A 148 -14.22 -1.63 -20.94
CA ASN A 148 -15.57 -2.15 -20.88
C ASN A 148 -15.81 -3.08 -22.07
N GLY A 149 -16.32 -4.28 -21.79
CA GLY A 149 -16.61 -5.29 -22.81
C GLY A 149 -15.39 -6.03 -23.37
N GLU A 150 -14.16 -5.64 -23.03
CA GLU A 150 -12.93 -6.28 -23.52
C GLU A 150 -12.22 -7.06 -22.40
N GLY A 151 -12.27 -6.57 -21.17
CA GLY A 151 -11.64 -7.20 -20.03
C GLY A 151 -10.59 -6.30 -19.38
N GLY A 152 -9.59 -6.89 -18.73
CA GLY A 152 -8.61 -6.10 -17.99
C GLY A 152 -7.45 -6.89 -17.41
N THR A 153 -6.47 -6.14 -16.90
CA THR A 153 -5.28 -6.66 -16.26
C THR A 153 -5.09 -6.05 -14.88
N ALA A 154 -4.47 -6.80 -13.97
CA ALA A 154 -4.10 -6.31 -12.66
C ALA A 154 -2.78 -6.94 -12.20
N GLN A 155 -1.81 -6.12 -11.85
CA GLN A 155 -0.53 -6.55 -11.32
C GLN A 155 -0.31 -5.98 -9.93
N ARG A 156 0.22 -6.78 -9.01
CA ARG A 156 0.69 -6.32 -7.70
C ARG A 156 2.01 -6.99 -7.39
N GLY A 157 2.93 -6.25 -6.78
CA GLY A 157 4.21 -6.74 -6.35
C GLY A 157 4.57 -6.21 -4.97
N PHE A 158 5.41 -6.95 -4.26
CA PHE A 158 6.07 -6.47 -3.06
C PHE A 158 7.50 -6.98 -2.98
N GLN A 159 8.33 -6.24 -2.27
CA GLN A 159 9.66 -6.65 -1.88
C GLN A 159 9.91 -6.19 -0.44
N VAL A 160 10.47 -7.07 0.38
CA VAL A 160 10.81 -6.85 1.78
C VAL A 160 12.27 -7.21 1.98
N SER A 161 13.00 -6.36 2.69
CA SER A 161 14.28 -6.70 3.29
C SER A 161 14.18 -6.52 4.79
N GLY A 162 14.50 -7.56 5.55
CA GLY A 162 14.53 -7.54 7.00
C GLY A 162 15.86 -7.01 7.52
N ALA A 163 15.82 -6.33 8.65
CA ALA A 163 17.01 -5.83 9.35
C ALA A 163 18.07 -6.92 9.62
N GLY A 164 17.63 -8.16 9.81
CA GLY A 164 18.48 -9.33 10.07
C GLY A 164 18.86 -10.14 8.83
N GLY A 165 18.74 -9.59 7.61
CA GLY A 165 19.20 -10.23 6.37
C GLY A 165 18.18 -11.12 5.64
N GLY A 166 17.07 -11.50 6.27
CA GLY A 166 15.98 -12.19 5.58
C GLY A 166 15.29 -11.27 4.56
N SER A 167 14.79 -11.81 3.45
CA SER A 167 14.05 -11.04 2.45
C SER A 167 12.85 -11.82 1.90
N ALA A 168 11.90 -11.10 1.33
CA ALA A 168 10.80 -11.72 0.61
C ALA A 168 10.40 -10.89 -0.60
N VAL A 169 10.15 -11.54 -1.72
CA VAL A 169 9.60 -10.92 -2.93
C VAL A 169 8.32 -11.65 -3.28
N GLY A 170 7.34 -10.94 -3.83
CA GLY A 170 6.19 -11.62 -4.38
C GLY A 170 5.46 -10.77 -5.38
N TYR A 171 4.74 -11.46 -6.25
CA TYR A 171 3.97 -10.84 -7.31
C TYR A 171 2.64 -11.57 -7.52
N LYS A 172 1.70 -10.86 -8.12
CA LYS A 172 0.46 -11.42 -8.63
C LYS A 172 0.03 -10.63 -9.86
N THR A 173 -0.13 -11.31 -10.98
CA THR A 173 -0.71 -10.79 -12.22
C THR A 173 -2.05 -11.47 -12.48
N ASN A 174 -2.98 -10.75 -13.06
CA ASN A 174 -4.26 -11.27 -13.52
C ASN A 174 -4.55 -10.65 -14.87
N GLN A 175 -5.09 -11.44 -15.78
CA GLN A 175 -5.61 -10.99 -17.04
C GLN A 175 -6.97 -11.66 -17.24
N TYR A 176 -7.92 -10.92 -17.79
CA TYR A 176 -9.25 -11.42 -18.10
C TYR A 176 -9.67 -10.84 -19.44
N ASP A 177 -10.21 -11.69 -20.29
CA ASP A 177 -10.81 -11.35 -21.57
C ASP A 177 -12.33 -11.55 -21.46
N ALA A 178 -13.07 -10.47 -21.67
CA ALA A 178 -14.52 -10.48 -21.57
C ALA A 178 -15.22 -11.09 -22.80
N GLN A 179 -14.58 -11.10 -23.97
CA GLN A 179 -15.12 -11.67 -25.20
C GLN A 179 -15.12 -13.19 -25.13
N THR A 180 -14.03 -13.78 -24.61
CA THR A 180 -13.89 -15.23 -24.48
C THR A 180 -14.35 -15.74 -23.11
N GLY A 181 -14.50 -14.86 -22.11
CA GLY A 181 -14.80 -15.23 -20.74
C GLY A 181 -13.64 -15.98 -20.06
N THR A 182 -12.43 -15.87 -20.61
CA THR A 182 -11.24 -16.58 -20.12
C THR A 182 -10.36 -15.64 -19.32
N GLY A 183 -9.50 -16.21 -18.47
CA GLY A 183 -8.52 -15.42 -17.75
C GLY A 183 -7.37 -16.25 -17.23
N THR A 184 -6.31 -15.54 -16.88
CA THR A 184 -5.10 -16.06 -16.27
C THR A 184 -4.81 -15.35 -14.96
N SER A 185 -4.24 -16.07 -14.01
CA SER A 185 -3.75 -15.54 -12.74
C SER A 185 -2.41 -16.18 -12.42
N THR A 186 -1.34 -15.39 -12.46
CA THR A 186 -0.01 -15.84 -12.04
C THR A 186 0.33 -15.19 -10.72
N ARG A 187 0.96 -15.92 -9.80
CA ARG A 187 1.44 -15.40 -8.53
C ARG A 187 2.68 -16.16 -8.12
N GLY A 188 3.63 -15.45 -7.54
CA GLY A 188 4.81 -16.07 -6.95
C GLY A 188 5.20 -15.39 -5.66
N ARG A 189 5.90 -16.15 -4.81
CA ARG A 189 6.52 -15.64 -3.60
C ARG A 189 7.84 -16.36 -3.36
N ASP A 190 8.89 -15.58 -3.19
CA ASP A 190 10.21 -16.04 -2.80
C ASP A 190 10.54 -15.50 -1.41
N TYR A 191 11.14 -16.34 -0.58
CA TYR A 191 11.57 -16.02 0.75
C TYR A 191 13.01 -16.47 0.91
N ASN A 192 13.86 -15.56 1.36
CA ASN A 192 15.23 -15.87 1.74
C ASN A 192 15.38 -15.65 3.25
N THR A 193 15.89 -16.65 3.94
CA THR A 193 16.20 -16.56 5.36
C THR A 193 17.56 -15.91 5.57
N ALA A 194 17.82 -15.42 6.79
CA ALA A 194 19.13 -14.90 7.16
C ALA A 194 20.24 -15.98 7.11
N SER A 195 19.87 -17.25 7.25
CA SER A 195 20.76 -18.42 7.18
C SER A 195 21.06 -18.88 5.75
N GLY A 196 20.54 -18.20 4.73
CA GLY A 196 20.79 -18.52 3.32
C GLY A 196 19.86 -19.58 2.72
N GLU A 197 18.86 -20.05 3.46
CA GLU A 197 17.82 -20.93 2.90
C GLU A 197 16.80 -20.12 2.10
N SER A 198 16.48 -20.60 0.90
CA SER A 198 15.44 -20.04 0.04
C SER A 198 14.26 -21.01 -0.09
N TYR A 199 13.05 -20.48 -0.01
CA TYR A 199 11.83 -21.21 -0.30
C TYR A 199 10.84 -20.30 -1.01
N GLY A 200 10.00 -20.90 -1.84
CA GLY A 200 9.09 -20.13 -2.67
C GLY A 200 8.23 -21.00 -3.55
N TYR A 201 7.39 -20.33 -4.32
CA TYR A 201 6.59 -20.98 -5.34
C TYR A 201 6.20 -19.98 -6.41
N ASP A 202 5.96 -20.50 -7.61
CA ASP A 202 5.25 -19.85 -8.68
C ASP A 202 3.98 -20.64 -8.99
N ALA A 203 2.86 -19.95 -9.18
CA ALA A 203 1.60 -20.57 -9.51
C ALA A 203 0.93 -19.83 -10.65
N SER A 204 0.51 -20.57 -11.67
CA SER A 204 -0.23 -20.06 -12.82
C SER A 204 -1.58 -20.75 -12.90
N THR A 205 -2.66 -19.97 -12.99
CA THR A 205 -4.02 -20.48 -13.13
C THR A 205 -4.64 -19.96 -14.39
N SER A 206 -5.13 -20.85 -15.25
CA SER A 206 -5.97 -20.53 -16.41
C SER A 206 -7.40 -20.95 -16.11
N TYR A 207 -8.37 -20.11 -16.43
CA TYR A 207 -9.79 -20.40 -16.15
C TYR A 207 -10.70 -19.89 -17.26
N THR A 208 -11.87 -20.50 -17.34
CA THR A 208 -13.00 -20.02 -18.15
C THR A 208 -14.20 -19.80 -17.23
N LYS A 209 -14.81 -18.62 -17.30
CA LYS A 209 -15.90 -18.21 -16.41
C LYS A 209 -17.04 -19.23 -16.46
N GLY A 210 -17.34 -19.81 -15.31
CA GLY A 210 -18.42 -20.79 -15.17
C GLY A 210 -18.11 -22.19 -15.74
N GLN A 211 -16.88 -22.47 -16.17
CA GLN A 211 -16.51 -23.79 -16.73
C GLN A 211 -15.47 -24.53 -15.87
N GLY A 212 -14.55 -23.80 -15.22
CA GLY A 212 -13.52 -24.43 -14.38
C GLY A 212 -12.18 -23.71 -14.46
N PHE A 213 -11.14 -24.35 -13.91
CA PHE A 213 -9.78 -23.84 -13.92
C PHE A 213 -8.74 -24.97 -13.89
N THR A 214 -7.53 -24.62 -14.35
CA THR A 214 -6.31 -25.41 -14.15
C THR A 214 -5.27 -24.52 -13.50
N THR A 215 -4.68 -24.98 -12.41
CA THR A 215 -3.58 -24.30 -11.71
C THR A 215 -2.35 -25.19 -11.72
N THR A 216 -1.22 -24.67 -12.18
CA THR A 216 0.10 -25.27 -11.98
C THR A 216 0.79 -24.54 -10.83
N VAL A 217 1.44 -25.28 -9.94
CA VAL A 217 2.25 -24.77 -8.84
C VAL A 217 3.63 -25.40 -8.93
N ASP A 218 4.62 -24.57 -9.22
CA ASP A 218 6.04 -24.89 -9.15
C ASP A 218 6.55 -24.45 -7.77
N THR A 219 7.19 -25.36 -7.04
CA THR A 219 7.69 -25.06 -5.69
C THR A 219 9.19 -25.18 -5.62
N GLN A 220 9.85 -24.16 -5.08
CA GLN A 220 11.27 -24.27 -4.77
C GLN A 220 11.47 -25.35 -3.70
N ASN A 221 12.28 -26.36 -3.99
CA ASN A 221 12.69 -27.42 -3.08
C ASN A 221 11.57 -28.39 -2.62
N LYS A 222 10.43 -28.45 -3.34
CA LYS A 222 9.34 -29.43 -3.13
C LYS A 222 8.82 -29.95 -4.48
N SER A 223 7.87 -30.88 -4.45
CA SER A 223 7.24 -31.43 -5.66
C SER A 223 6.28 -30.43 -6.28
N ASP A 224 6.16 -30.44 -7.61
CA ASP A 224 5.22 -29.57 -8.32
C ASP A 224 3.83 -30.20 -8.34
N TYR A 225 2.80 -29.37 -8.43
CA TYR A 225 1.42 -29.82 -8.44
C TYR A 225 0.61 -29.16 -9.54
N THR A 226 -0.28 -29.92 -10.15
CA THR A 226 -1.36 -29.41 -11.00
C THR A 226 -2.69 -29.67 -10.31
N VAL A 227 -3.51 -28.63 -10.16
CA VAL A 227 -4.88 -28.70 -9.65
C VAL A 227 -5.84 -28.40 -10.78
N GLN A 228 -6.74 -29.33 -11.08
CA GLN A 228 -7.74 -29.18 -12.13
C GLN A 228 -9.13 -29.22 -11.51
N TYR A 229 -9.99 -28.32 -11.95
CA TYR A 229 -11.40 -28.33 -11.62
C TYR A 229 -12.22 -28.05 -12.86
N GLN A 230 -13.25 -28.86 -13.05
CA GLN A 230 -14.27 -28.69 -14.08
C GLN A 230 -15.63 -28.55 -13.39
N LYS A 231 -16.51 -27.71 -13.95
CA LYS A 231 -17.85 -27.53 -13.41
C LYS A 231 -18.58 -28.87 -13.33
N GLY A 232 -19.14 -29.16 -12.15
CA GLY A 232 -19.87 -30.40 -11.89
C GLY A 232 -18.98 -31.56 -11.41
N SER A 233 -17.66 -31.36 -11.28
CA SER A 233 -16.71 -32.37 -10.84
C SER A 233 -16.01 -31.98 -9.54
N LYS A 234 -15.46 -32.96 -8.81
CA LYS A 234 -14.54 -32.68 -7.70
C LYS A 234 -13.19 -32.22 -8.27
N PRO A 235 -12.47 -31.30 -7.61
CA PRO A 235 -11.11 -30.96 -7.99
C PRO A 235 -10.17 -32.17 -7.94
N VAL A 236 -9.25 -32.26 -8.89
CA VAL A 236 -8.22 -33.30 -8.99
C VAL A 236 -6.86 -32.65 -8.77
N VAL A 237 -6.01 -33.26 -7.96
CA VAL A 237 -4.63 -32.83 -7.71
C VAL A 237 -3.70 -33.90 -8.26
N GLN A 238 -2.73 -33.49 -9.07
CA GLN A 238 -1.69 -34.35 -9.65
C GLN A 238 -0.31 -33.81 -9.27
N THR A 239 0.57 -34.68 -8.76
CA THR A 239 1.99 -34.35 -8.57
C THR A 239 2.73 -34.49 -9.89
N THR A 240 3.38 -33.41 -10.33
CA THR A 240 4.38 -33.43 -11.40
C THR A 240 5.75 -33.60 -10.74
N GLY A 241 6.51 -34.64 -11.12
CA GLY A 241 7.79 -34.96 -10.46
C GLY A 241 8.75 -33.77 -10.48
N ALA A 242 9.51 -33.58 -9.38
CA ALA A 242 10.49 -32.50 -9.26
C ALA A 242 11.55 -32.56 -10.39
N PRO A 243 12.14 -31.42 -10.81
CA PRO A 243 13.29 -31.44 -11.70
C PRO A 243 14.41 -32.32 -11.12
N PRO A 244 15.16 -33.08 -11.94
CA PRO A 244 16.26 -33.88 -11.44
C PRO A 244 17.24 -32.97 -10.70
N ALA A 245 17.58 -33.34 -9.47
CA ALA A 245 18.61 -32.65 -8.69
C ALA A 245 19.89 -32.57 -9.54
N THR A 246 20.39 -31.37 -9.78
CA THR A 246 21.72 -31.19 -10.36
C THR A 246 22.73 -31.75 -9.37
N SER A 247 23.30 -32.93 -9.66
CA SER A 247 24.44 -33.46 -8.91
C SER A 247 25.56 -32.42 -8.88
N PRO A 248 26.21 -32.18 -7.74
CA PRO A 248 27.48 -31.47 -7.74
C PRO A 248 28.47 -32.26 -8.60
N ALA A 249 29.14 -31.57 -9.53
CA ALA A 249 30.17 -32.16 -10.37
C ALA A 249 31.31 -32.73 -9.50
N PRO A 250 31.94 -33.85 -9.91
CA PRO A 250 33.02 -34.51 -9.17
C PRO A 250 34.29 -33.65 -9.05
#